data_AF-A0A4Q3IAR3-F1
#
_entry.id   AF-A0A4Q3IAR3-F1
#
_cell.length_a   1.000
_cell.length_b   1.000
_cell.length_c   1.000
_cell.angle_alpha   90.00
_cell.angle_beta   90.00
_cell.angle_gamma   90.00
#
_symmetry.space_group_name_H-M   'P 1'
#
loop_
_entity.id
_entity.type
_entity.pdbx_description
1 polymer ?
#
loop_
_entity_poly.entity_id
_entity_poly.type
_entity_poly.pdbx_seq_one_letter_code
_entity_poly.pdbx_strand_id
1 'polypeptide(L)'
;MATLALSLAGQVVGGAIGGPIGATIGRALGALAGSAVDGMLFADKPQPRQVAGADIRLQGSTEGAPIPRLFGWSRVTGNIIWATELEEVTTETAGAKGTPQPTETETTILASFAVGLCEGEVSRLGRIWADGQVLPTEGLTLRFYRGTETQVADSLIEAKQGADAPA
;
A
#
# COMPACT_ATOMS: atom_id res chain seq x y z
N MET A 1 13.08 -26.79 10.91
CA MET A 1 14.20 -27.03 11.84
C MET A 1 14.83 -28.38 11.50
N ALA A 2 15.66 -28.39 10.46
CA ALA A 2 16.49 -29.52 10.06
C ALA A 2 17.46 -29.94 11.18
N THR A 3 17.92 -29.00 12.01
CA THR A 3 18.76 -29.23 13.19
C THR A 3 18.16 -30.26 14.15
N LEU A 4 16.87 -30.14 14.47
CA LEU A 4 16.19 -31.09 15.36
C LEU A 4 15.99 -32.45 14.69
N ALA A 5 15.60 -32.46 13.42
CA ALA A 5 15.37 -33.71 12.69
C ALA A 5 16.67 -34.52 12.49
N LEU A 6 17.75 -33.88 12.02
CA LEU A 6 19.04 -34.55 11.80
C LEU A 6 19.76 -34.90 13.10
N SER A 7 19.62 -34.10 14.17
CA SER A 7 20.21 -34.46 15.47
C SER A 7 19.53 -35.69 16.07
N LEU A 8 18.21 -35.83 15.95
CA LEU A 8 17.49 -37.04 16.37
C LEU A 8 17.84 -38.25 15.52
N ALA A 9 17.89 -38.10 14.19
CA ALA A 9 18.30 -39.17 13.28
C ALA A 9 19.75 -39.63 13.56
N GLY A 10 20.68 -38.67 13.74
CA GLY A 10 22.06 -38.94 14.09
C GLY A 10 22.20 -39.61 15.46
N GLN A 11 21.39 -39.23 16.45
CA GLN A 11 21.35 -39.89 17.76
C GLN A 11 20.94 -41.36 17.65
N VAL A 12 19.91 -41.66 16.86
CA VAL A 12 19.39 -43.03 16.67
C VAL A 12 20.42 -43.90 15.94
N VAL A 13 20.98 -43.40 14.82
CA VAL A 13 21.98 -44.15 14.03
C VAL A 13 23.28 -44.32 14.82
N GLY A 14 23.77 -43.27 15.48
CA GLY A 14 24.97 -43.33 16.30
C GLY A 14 24.79 -44.25 17.52
N GLY A 15 23.60 -44.26 18.13
CA GLY A 15 23.27 -45.15 19.23
C GLY A 15 23.24 -46.62 18.85
N ALA A 16 22.76 -46.94 17.65
CA ALA A 16 22.72 -48.31 17.14
C ALA A 16 24.12 -48.89 16.85
N ILE A 17 25.09 -48.05 16.50
CA ILE A 17 26.46 -48.49 16.14
C ILE A 17 27.40 -48.45 17.35
N GLY A 18 27.32 -47.41 18.18
CA GLY A 18 28.29 -47.12 19.24
C GLY A 18 27.72 -47.02 20.65
N GLY A 19 26.48 -47.47 20.87
CA GLY A 19 25.81 -47.39 22.16
C GLY A 19 25.62 -45.94 22.64
N PRO A 20 25.57 -45.68 23.96
CA PRO A 20 25.29 -44.34 24.51
C PRO A 20 26.27 -43.27 24.03
N ILE A 21 27.55 -43.63 23.81
CA ILE A 21 28.59 -42.71 23.34
C ILE A 21 28.41 -42.41 21.84
N GLY A 22 28.06 -43.43 21.03
CA GLY A 22 27.73 -43.21 19.63
C GLY A 22 26.48 -42.34 19.45
N ALA A 23 25.49 -42.46 20.33
CA ALA A 23 24.28 -41.64 20.30
C ALA A 23 24.58 -40.14 20.52
N THR A 24 25.47 -39.79 21.46
CA THR A 24 25.84 -38.39 21.71
C THR A 24 26.64 -37.79 20.56
N ILE A 25 27.59 -38.54 20.01
CA ILE A 25 28.40 -38.12 18.85
C ILE A 25 27.51 -37.95 17.61
N GLY A 26 26.64 -38.92 17.34
CA GLY A 26 25.73 -38.86 16.21
C GLY A 26 24.74 -37.70 16.32
N ARG A 27 24.24 -37.41 17.52
CA ARG A 27 23.40 -36.22 17.77
C ARG A 27 24.14 -34.92 17.49
N ALA A 28 25.39 -34.81 17.95
CA ALA A 28 26.21 -33.61 17.75
C ALA A 28 26.48 -33.39 16.25
N LEU A 29 26.90 -34.43 15.52
CA LEU A 29 27.14 -34.34 14.08
C LEU A 29 25.85 -34.02 13.30
N GLY A 30 24.73 -34.64 13.68
CA GLY A 30 23.42 -34.35 13.10
C GLY A 30 22.97 -32.91 13.37
N ALA A 31 23.22 -32.39 14.56
CA ALA A 31 22.92 -31.00 14.89
C ALA A 31 23.77 -30.02 14.06
N LEU A 32 25.06 -30.30 13.86
CA LEU A 32 25.95 -29.47 13.04
C LEU A 32 25.56 -29.47 11.56
N ALA A 33 25.24 -30.64 11.01
CA ALA A 33 24.77 -30.74 9.63
C ALA A 33 23.39 -30.07 9.46
N GLY A 34 22.49 -30.28 10.42
CA GLY A 34 21.18 -29.65 10.40
C GLY A 34 21.21 -28.14 10.61
N SER A 35 22.17 -27.60 11.37
CA SER A 35 22.34 -26.15 11.54
C SER A 35 22.93 -25.49 10.30
N ALA A 36 23.81 -26.18 9.57
CA ALA A 36 24.28 -25.71 8.26
C ALA A 36 23.12 -25.64 7.25
N VAL A 37 22.25 -26.66 7.22
CA VAL A 37 21.08 -26.70 6.33
C VAL A 37 20.04 -25.64 6.73
N ASP A 38 19.73 -25.53 8.02
CA ASP A 38 18.84 -24.49 8.52
C ASP A 38 19.42 -23.09 8.23
N GLY A 39 20.74 -22.91 8.37
CA GLY A 39 21.41 -21.66 8.02
C GLY A 39 21.39 -21.34 6.52
N MET A 40 21.39 -22.33 5.62
CA MET A 40 21.25 -22.09 4.18
C MET A 40 19.81 -21.76 3.77
N LEU A 41 18.83 -22.45 4.38
CA LEU A 41 17.41 -22.29 4.03
C LEU A 41 16.77 -21.09 4.71
N PHE A 42 17.19 -20.80 5.93
CA PHE A 42 16.66 -19.76 6.79
C PHE A 42 17.72 -18.74 7.20
N ALA A 43 18.82 -18.62 6.42
CA ALA A 43 19.79 -17.54 6.55
C ALA A 43 19.06 -16.25 6.89
N ASP A 44 19.50 -15.57 7.96
CA ASP A 44 18.85 -14.39 8.53
C ASP A 44 18.30 -13.50 7.42
N LYS A 45 17.00 -13.66 7.13
CA LYS A 45 16.32 -12.71 6.27
C LYS A 45 16.38 -11.43 7.07
N PRO A 46 17.01 -10.35 6.56
CA PRO A 46 17.05 -9.09 7.28
C PRO A 46 15.62 -8.80 7.68
N GLN A 47 15.34 -8.83 8.99
CA GLN A 47 14.00 -8.53 9.44
C GLN A 47 13.73 -7.11 8.96
N PRO A 48 12.69 -6.89 8.14
CA PRO A 48 12.38 -5.55 7.70
C PRO A 48 12.22 -4.72 8.97
N ARG A 49 13.07 -3.69 9.10
CA ARG A 49 13.04 -2.78 10.24
C ARG A 49 11.60 -2.31 10.37
N GLN A 50 10.90 -2.77 11.40
CA GLN A 50 9.55 -2.28 11.68
C GLN A 50 9.70 -0.81 12.05
N VAL A 51 9.43 0.06 11.08
CA VAL A 51 9.42 1.50 11.32
C VAL A 51 8.23 1.75 12.23
N ALA A 52 8.50 2.16 13.47
CA ALA A 52 7.46 2.58 14.39
C ALA A 52 6.63 3.70 13.72
N GLY A 53 5.31 3.53 13.66
CA GLY A 53 4.40 4.47 12.98
C GLY A 53 4.01 4.12 11.54
N ALA A 54 4.46 2.98 10.99
CA ALA A 54 4.10 2.52 9.63
C ALA A 54 2.58 2.32 9.38
N ASP A 55 1.77 2.30 10.44
CA ASP A 55 0.32 2.19 10.33
C ASP A 55 -0.38 3.53 10.09
N ILE A 56 0.30 4.66 10.35
CA ILE A 56 -0.25 5.99 10.04
C ILE A 56 0.01 6.27 8.55
N ARG A 57 -1.07 6.18 7.78
CA ARG A 57 -1.05 6.38 6.34
C ARG A 57 -1.67 7.73 6.01
N LEU A 58 -0.82 8.76 6.01
CA LEU A 58 -1.19 10.11 5.59
C LEU A 58 -0.89 10.28 4.11
N GLN A 59 -1.87 10.79 3.37
CA GLN A 59 -1.67 11.18 1.97
C GLN A 59 -0.92 12.50 1.92
N GLY A 60 0.09 12.58 1.04
CA GLY A 60 0.91 13.78 0.85
C GLY A 60 0.97 14.22 -0.60
N SER A 61 1.79 15.24 -0.84
CA SER A 61 2.17 15.76 -2.17
C SER A 61 3.68 15.99 -2.16
N THR A 62 4.45 14.94 -1.86
CA THR A 62 5.90 15.07 -1.61
C THR A 62 6.69 14.64 -2.84
N GLU A 63 7.61 15.50 -3.29
CA GLU A 63 8.57 15.14 -4.33
C GLU A 63 9.62 14.16 -3.79
N GLY A 64 10.03 13.21 -4.63
CA GLY A 64 10.99 12.16 -4.24
C GLY A 64 10.39 11.05 -3.36
N ALA A 65 9.08 11.04 -3.14
CA ALA A 65 8.41 9.91 -2.51
C ALA A 65 8.56 8.65 -3.38
N PRO A 66 8.82 7.47 -2.78
CA PRO A 66 8.97 6.24 -3.54
C PRO A 66 7.66 5.84 -4.21
N ILE A 67 7.73 5.31 -5.43
CA ILE A 67 6.57 4.74 -6.14
C ILE A 67 6.34 3.31 -5.61
N PRO A 68 5.17 3.00 -5.01
CA PRO A 68 4.92 1.67 -4.47
C PRO A 68 4.75 0.61 -5.56
N ARG A 69 5.18 -0.62 -5.27
CA ARG A 69 4.80 -1.83 -6.02
C ARG A 69 3.92 -2.71 -5.14
N LEU A 70 2.77 -3.15 -5.68
CA LEU A 70 1.80 -3.95 -4.94
C LEU A 70 1.56 -5.28 -5.66
N PHE A 71 1.47 -6.35 -4.89
CA PHE A 71 1.12 -7.68 -5.39
C PHE A 71 -0.16 -8.16 -4.69
N GLY A 72 -1.19 -8.45 -5.48
CA GLY A 72 -2.50 -8.86 -4.98
C GLY A 72 -3.40 -7.69 -4.57
N TRP A 73 -4.21 -7.87 -3.53
CA TRP A 73 -5.19 -6.88 -3.07
C TRP A 73 -4.73 -6.24 -1.76
N SER A 74 -4.42 -4.95 -1.80
CA SER A 74 -3.98 -4.20 -0.61
C SER A 74 -4.45 -2.76 -0.67
N ARG A 75 -4.54 -2.12 0.49
CA ARG A 75 -4.83 -0.69 0.61
C ARG A 75 -3.53 0.10 0.42
N VAL A 76 -3.59 1.14 -0.39
CA VAL A 76 -2.49 2.07 -0.64
C VAL A 76 -3.00 3.49 -0.51
N THR A 77 -2.14 4.38 0.01
CA THR A 77 -2.47 5.79 0.19
C THR A 77 -2.27 6.58 -1.11
N GLY A 78 -1.20 6.27 -1.84
CA GLY A 78 -0.75 7.06 -2.99
C GLY A 78 -0.15 8.40 -2.61
N ASN A 79 0.20 9.19 -3.63
CA ASN A 79 0.73 10.54 -3.53
C ASN A 79 -0.04 11.45 -4.49
N ILE A 80 -0.36 12.68 -4.07
CA ILE A 80 -0.97 13.66 -4.97
C ILE A 80 0.09 14.08 -5.99
N ILE A 81 -0.24 13.97 -7.27
CA ILE A 81 0.67 14.29 -8.39
C ILE A 81 0.22 15.50 -9.19
N TRP A 82 -1.03 15.93 -9.02
CA TRP A 82 -1.60 17.10 -9.66
C TRP A 82 -2.82 17.57 -8.86
N ALA A 83 -3.02 18.87 -8.76
CA ALA A 83 -4.20 19.48 -8.16
C ALA A 83 -4.45 20.87 -8.75
N THR A 84 -5.70 21.31 -8.75
CA THR A 84 -6.07 22.72 -9.00
C THR A 84 -6.16 23.48 -7.68
N GLU A 85 -6.26 24.80 -7.78
CA GLU A 85 -6.71 25.62 -6.66
C GLU A 85 -8.13 25.20 -6.23
N LEU A 86 -8.45 25.46 -4.97
CA LEU A 86 -9.77 25.19 -4.40
C LEU A 86 -10.76 26.23 -4.94
N GLU A 87 -11.89 25.76 -5.44
CA GLU A 87 -12.95 26.63 -5.96
C GLU A 87 -14.06 26.77 -4.92
N GLU A 88 -14.47 28.00 -4.61
CA GLU A 88 -15.56 28.29 -3.68
C GLU A 88 -16.83 28.60 -4.47
N VAL A 89 -17.90 27.81 -4.25
CA VAL A 89 -19.19 27.99 -4.89
C VAL A 89 -20.20 28.41 -3.83
N THR A 90 -20.60 29.67 -3.90
CA THR A 90 -21.59 30.27 -3.00
C THR A 90 -22.96 30.30 -3.65
N THR A 91 -23.94 29.63 -3.04
CA THR A 91 -25.34 29.67 -3.45
C THR A 91 -26.11 30.58 -2.51
N GLU A 92 -26.67 31.67 -3.05
CA GLU A 92 -27.55 32.57 -2.30
C GLU A 92 -29.00 32.30 -2.67
N THR A 93 -29.81 31.91 -1.68
CA THR A 93 -31.24 31.69 -1.88
C THR A 93 -32.01 32.88 -1.34
N ALA A 94 -32.42 33.81 -2.20
CA ALA A 94 -33.24 34.96 -1.81
C ALA A 94 -34.74 34.65 -2.00
N GLY A 95 -35.53 34.78 -0.93
CA GLY A 95 -36.97 34.54 -0.94
C GLY A 95 -37.73 35.50 -1.86
N ALA A 96 -38.27 35.00 -2.96
CA ALA A 96 -39.13 35.75 -3.87
C ALA A 96 -40.58 35.82 -3.35
N LYS A 97 -40.86 36.70 -2.38
CA LYS A 97 -42.18 37.35 -2.13
C LYS A 97 -42.21 38.04 -0.76
N GLY A 98 -42.24 39.38 -0.76
CA GLY A 98 -42.96 40.24 0.21
C GLY A 98 -42.54 40.27 1.69
N THR A 99 -41.83 39.27 2.20
CA THR A 99 -41.39 39.16 3.60
C THR A 99 -39.86 39.10 3.66
N PRO A 100 -39.20 39.94 4.49
CA PRO A 100 -37.76 39.83 4.68
C PRO A 100 -37.44 38.52 5.40
N GLN A 101 -37.01 37.52 4.64
CA GLN A 101 -36.38 36.31 5.16
C GLN A 101 -34.85 36.50 5.21
N PRO A 102 -34.17 35.87 6.17
CA PRO A 102 -32.71 35.83 6.19
C PRO A 102 -32.21 35.10 4.93
N THR A 103 -31.21 35.69 4.27
CA THR A 103 -30.48 35.05 3.17
C THR A 103 -29.73 33.85 3.74
N GLU A 104 -30.06 32.64 3.28
CA GLU A 104 -29.22 31.47 3.51
C GLU A 104 -28.14 31.44 2.42
N THR A 105 -26.90 31.58 2.86
CA THR A 105 -25.70 31.50 2.04
C THR A 105 -25.07 30.13 2.28
N GLU A 106 -25.09 29.26 1.27
CA GLU A 106 -24.41 27.96 1.31
C GLU A 106 -23.11 28.04 0.52
N THR A 107 -21.98 27.84 1.19
CA THR A 107 -20.65 27.81 0.57
C THR A 107 -20.17 26.38 0.43
N THR A 108 -19.92 25.94 -0.80
CA THR A 108 -19.31 24.65 -1.13
C THR A 108 -17.88 24.84 -1.62
N ILE A 109 -16.94 24.06 -1.09
CA ILE A 109 -15.55 24.04 -1.58
C ILE A 109 -15.36 22.84 -2.49
N LEU A 110 -14.91 23.10 -3.72
CA LEU A 110 -14.61 22.08 -4.72
C LEU A 110 -13.09 21.92 -4.85
N ALA A 111 -12.65 20.66 -4.95
CA ALA A 111 -11.26 20.30 -5.17
C ALA A 111 -11.14 19.33 -6.35
N SER A 112 -10.21 19.61 -7.25
CA SER A 112 -9.84 18.69 -8.34
C SER A 112 -8.38 18.29 -8.20
N PHE A 113 -8.12 16.98 -8.11
CA PHE A 113 -6.77 16.46 -7.95
C PHE A 113 -6.63 15.05 -8.50
N ALA A 114 -5.39 14.63 -8.74
CA ALA A 114 -5.02 13.29 -9.17
C ALA A 114 -4.04 12.66 -8.18
N VAL A 115 -4.20 11.37 -7.93
CA VAL A 115 -3.40 10.58 -6.98
C VAL A 115 -2.72 9.44 -7.72
N GLY A 116 -1.38 9.40 -7.67
CA GLY A 116 -0.58 8.27 -8.14
C GLY A 116 -0.52 7.18 -7.07
N LEU A 117 -0.95 5.96 -7.40
CA LEU A 117 -1.11 4.87 -6.43
C LEU A 117 0.10 3.94 -6.35
N CYS A 118 0.49 3.36 -7.49
CA CYS A 118 1.55 2.37 -7.62
C CYS A 118 2.04 2.27 -9.06
N GLU A 119 3.17 1.62 -9.25
CA GLU A 119 3.64 1.25 -10.59
C GLU A 119 2.95 -0.02 -11.12
N GLY A 120 2.84 -0.12 -12.45
CA GLY A 120 2.28 -1.26 -13.16
C GLY A 120 0.78 -1.20 -13.38
N GLU A 121 0.27 -2.10 -14.24
CA GLU A 121 -1.15 -2.16 -14.57
C GLU A 121 -1.98 -2.76 -13.41
N VAL A 122 -3.03 -2.06 -13.02
CA VAL A 122 -3.96 -2.48 -11.96
C VAL A 122 -5.33 -2.86 -12.55
N SER A 123 -5.91 -3.95 -12.05
CA SER A 123 -7.19 -4.45 -12.56
C SER A 123 -8.40 -3.60 -12.16
N ARG A 124 -8.48 -3.18 -10.88
CA ARG A 124 -9.62 -2.42 -10.34
C ARG A 124 -9.23 -1.57 -9.13
N LEU A 125 -9.92 -0.45 -8.97
CA LEU A 125 -9.97 0.31 -7.73
C LEU A 125 -11.07 -0.23 -6.81
N GLY A 126 -10.75 -0.37 -5.53
CA GLY A 126 -11.69 -0.85 -4.52
C GLY A 126 -12.47 0.26 -3.86
N ARG A 127 -12.71 0.10 -2.55
CA ARG A 127 -13.26 1.17 -1.72
C ARG A 127 -12.25 2.29 -1.57
N ILE A 128 -12.76 3.51 -1.42
CA ILE A 128 -11.97 4.69 -1.08
C ILE A 128 -12.25 5.00 0.40
N TRP A 129 -11.20 5.39 1.12
CA TRP A 129 -11.33 5.83 2.50
C TRP A 129 -10.80 7.25 2.63
N ALA A 130 -11.52 8.08 3.36
CA ALA A 130 -11.12 9.44 3.73
C ALA A 130 -11.25 9.55 5.25
N ASP A 131 -10.21 10.04 5.92
CA ASP A 131 -10.16 10.26 7.37
C ASP A 131 -10.65 9.07 8.21
N GLY A 132 -10.31 7.86 7.77
CA GLY A 132 -10.63 6.60 8.46
C GLY A 132 -12.02 6.04 8.17
N GLN A 133 -12.87 6.75 7.42
CA GLN A 133 -14.21 6.28 7.02
C GLN A 133 -14.25 5.89 5.55
N VAL A 134 -15.15 4.97 5.19
CA VAL A 134 -15.40 4.64 3.79
C VAL A 134 -16.07 5.84 3.14
N LEU A 135 -15.49 6.35 2.05
CA LEU A 135 -16.04 7.43 1.26
C LEU A 135 -17.00 6.84 0.22
N PRO A 136 -18.31 7.17 0.27
CA PRO A 136 -19.22 6.86 -0.82
C PRO A 136 -18.74 7.55 -2.11
N THR A 137 -18.65 6.79 -3.20
CA THR A 137 -18.23 7.34 -4.50
C THR A 137 -19.41 7.81 -5.36
N GLU A 138 -20.63 7.63 -4.89
CA GLU A 138 -21.84 8.14 -5.51
C GLU A 138 -21.83 9.67 -5.51
N GLY A 139 -22.03 10.27 -6.69
CA GLY A 139 -21.99 11.72 -6.87
C GLY A 139 -20.58 12.32 -7.00
N LEU A 140 -19.51 11.54 -6.80
CA LEU A 140 -18.14 12.00 -7.06
C LEU A 140 -17.81 11.88 -8.55
N THR A 141 -17.13 12.89 -9.10
CA THR A 141 -16.51 12.79 -10.43
C THR A 141 -15.18 12.05 -10.30
N LEU A 142 -15.24 10.71 -10.38
CA LEU A 142 -14.08 9.83 -10.23
C LEU A 142 -13.69 9.22 -11.58
N ARG A 143 -12.40 9.33 -11.94
CA ARG A 143 -11.81 8.63 -13.08
C ARG A 143 -10.68 7.74 -12.59
N PHE A 144 -10.77 6.45 -12.90
CA PHE A 144 -9.74 5.49 -12.54
C PHE A 144 -8.95 5.08 -13.77
N TYR A 145 -7.63 5.20 -13.65
CA TYR A 145 -6.64 4.90 -14.66
C TYR A 145 -5.84 3.68 -14.23
N ARG A 146 -5.71 2.69 -15.11
CA ARG A 146 -5.07 1.41 -14.78
C ARG A 146 -3.55 1.47 -14.76
N GLY A 147 -2.95 2.48 -15.38
CA GLY A 147 -1.49 2.59 -15.53
C GLY A 147 -0.94 1.71 -16.65
N THR A 148 -1.70 1.49 -17.73
CA THR A 148 -1.22 0.78 -18.93
C THR A 148 -0.16 1.61 -19.65
N GLU A 149 0.76 0.96 -20.37
CA GLU A 149 1.79 1.68 -21.15
C GLU A 149 1.21 2.59 -22.24
N THR A 150 0.00 2.31 -22.72
CA THR A 150 -0.70 3.09 -23.75
C THR A 150 -1.72 4.07 -23.16
N GLN A 151 -1.64 4.35 -21.86
CA GLN A 151 -2.57 5.27 -21.22
C GLN A 151 -2.35 6.69 -21.74
N VAL A 152 -3.45 7.40 -21.98
CA VAL A 152 -3.44 8.80 -22.39
C VAL A 152 -3.67 9.72 -21.20
N ALA A 153 -3.33 11.00 -21.37
CA ALA A 153 -3.57 12.03 -20.37
C ALA A 153 -5.05 12.09 -19.95
N ASP A 154 -5.28 12.47 -18.70
CA ASP A 154 -6.64 12.67 -18.20
C ASP A 154 -7.28 13.87 -18.90
N SER A 155 -8.49 13.69 -19.42
CA SER A 155 -9.26 14.73 -20.11
C SER A 155 -9.42 16.07 -19.38
N LEU A 156 -9.55 16.10 -18.04
CA LEU A 156 -9.62 17.37 -17.29
C LEU A 156 -8.23 17.99 -17.15
N ILE A 157 -7.22 17.16 -16.90
CA ILE A 157 -5.84 17.64 -16.81
C ILE A 157 -5.41 18.20 -18.16
N GLU A 158 -5.71 17.51 -19.26
CA GLU A 158 -5.50 17.98 -20.64
C GLU A 158 -6.26 19.28 -20.91
N ALA A 159 -7.52 19.39 -20.50
CA ALA A 159 -8.28 20.63 -20.66
C ALA A 159 -7.69 21.82 -19.88
N LYS A 160 -7.06 21.58 -18.73
CA LYS A 160 -6.48 22.62 -17.87
C LYS A 160 -5.02 22.95 -18.23
N GLN A 161 -4.22 21.98 -18.65
CA GLN A 161 -2.78 22.14 -18.93
C GLN A 161 -2.46 22.20 -20.43
N GLY A 162 -3.37 21.80 -21.31
CA GLY A 162 -3.13 21.76 -22.76
C GLY A 162 -2.02 20.77 -23.13
N ALA A 163 -1.09 21.21 -23.99
CA ALA A 163 -0.02 20.36 -24.53
C ALA A 163 0.97 19.85 -23.47
N ASP A 164 1.02 20.47 -22.29
CA ASP A 164 1.91 20.09 -21.18
C ASP A 164 1.28 19.05 -20.24
N ALA A 165 0.09 18.55 -20.57
CA ALA A 165 -0.62 17.59 -19.73
C ALA A 165 0.13 16.25 -19.62
N PRO A 166 0.38 15.75 -18.39
CA PRO A 166 1.01 14.46 -18.18
C PRO A 166 0.09 13.30 -18.60
N ALA A 167 0.67 12.29 -19.27
CA ALA A 167 0.03 11.05 -19.69
C ALA A 167 0.50 9.86 -18.85
#